data_AF-A0AAD5SE29-F1
#
_entry.id   AF-A0AAD5SE29-F1
#
_cell.length_a   1.000
_cell.length_b   1.000
_cell.length_c   1.000
_cell.angle_alpha   90.00
_cell.angle_beta   90.00
_cell.angle_gamma   90.00
#
_symmetry.space_group_name_H-M   'P 1'
#
loop_
_entity.id
_entity.type
_entity.pdbx_description
1 polymer ?
#
loop_
_entity_poly.entity_id
_entity_poly.type
_entity_poly.pdbx_seq_one_letter_code
_entity_poly.pdbx_strand_id
1 'polypeptide(L)'
;GAQFGRVDETLAAVLPEGVIRAGPVAYYQHVLGTFKEWHVPEMVVHFARRALNEKPQDSEVVMNLQKTVFHGSLDLLAYDDAYAALAAMPDATSAKDCLHRFVTVCATNGELALLCERFAIASMQEEMENTLRFKARSGPVSVPGWGGDGGETNYFNVLWSYFVFKMDYKNASLAMYQYARSLNALTSSIGDERKLRAIVTEQARALLAAVNGLSLVEEGNRWILDESEVVGEERERKRRKIQHGPRVDPDAATKVANVRIVEPAELHQEYLLAVSKLHTANADRTNLQGAGVPNPSHAISMYLQAGMYDKALDLGTQFELDVGKVFERVAEKCVIWRKCEVEGRPYDDDVLTLTDDPPAGWEGSPSDRGWRLLESWLKKHDSKENGWRYWRCVVERCLIIDPEWEVPVWVKEFYKKHHPEDLLRVYVRFGAWERAAEFAVEYIKHHAPRSTGIAERPIWSGSRWLPYSLLDSILKGLSDGEVKREFKKVVEEWVVDAGRETRELPDR
;
A
#
# COMPACT_ATOMS: atom_id res chain seq x y z
N GLY A 1 22.85 -73.79 -30.29
CA GLY A 1 22.08 -75.02 -29.98
C GLY A 1 20.69 -74.60 -29.58
N ALA A 2 19.70 -74.92 -30.41
CA ALA A 2 18.31 -74.52 -30.26
C ALA A 2 17.58 -75.37 -29.21
N GLN A 3 17.02 -74.73 -28.18
CA GLN A 3 15.91 -75.22 -27.37
C GLN A 3 15.06 -74.03 -26.87
N PHE A 4 14.38 -73.33 -27.80
CA PHE A 4 13.19 -72.54 -27.48
C PHE A 4 11.98 -73.40 -27.90
N GLY A 5 11.71 -74.45 -27.14
CA GLY A 5 10.71 -75.46 -27.45
C GLY A 5 9.49 -75.33 -26.55
N ARG A 6 8.34 -75.04 -27.17
CA ARG A 6 6.99 -74.85 -26.63
C ARG A 6 6.78 -73.60 -25.77
N VAL A 7 6.23 -72.57 -26.41
CA VAL A 7 5.30 -71.66 -25.74
C VAL A 7 4.14 -72.54 -25.27
N ASP A 8 3.90 -72.61 -23.95
CA ASP A 8 2.73 -73.30 -23.41
C ASP A 8 1.47 -72.72 -24.06
N GLU A 9 0.67 -73.58 -24.73
CA GLU A 9 -0.54 -73.17 -25.47
C GLU A 9 -1.55 -72.42 -24.58
N THR A 10 -1.48 -72.64 -23.27
CA THR A 10 -2.27 -71.94 -22.24
C THR A 10 -1.82 -70.50 -21.99
N LEU A 11 -0.52 -70.20 -22.08
CA LEU A 11 0.03 -68.85 -21.94
C LEU A 11 -0.20 -68.01 -23.20
N ALA A 12 -0.15 -68.63 -24.38
CA ALA A 12 -0.48 -67.98 -25.65
C ALA A 12 -1.97 -67.60 -25.78
N ALA A 13 -2.86 -68.26 -25.03
CA ALA A 13 -4.28 -67.93 -24.99
C ALA A 13 -4.59 -66.64 -24.17
N VAL A 14 -3.67 -66.23 -23.29
CA VAL A 14 -3.88 -65.11 -22.34
C VAL A 14 -2.99 -63.91 -22.66
N LEU A 15 -1.81 -64.13 -23.25
CA LEU A 15 -0.82 -63.09 -23.52
C LEU A 15 -0.46 -63.02 -25.01
N PRO A 16 -0.22 -61.81 -25.57
CA PRO A 16 0.25 -61.66 -26.93
C PRO A 16 1.60 -62.38 -27.14
N GLU A 17 1.78 -63.09 -28.27
CA GLU A 17 3.00 -63.86 -28.55
C GLU A 17 4.30 -63.03 -28.50
N GLY A 18 4.21 -61.73 -28.84
CA GLY A 18 5.34 -60.80 -28.76
C GLY A 18 5.82 -60.53 -27.32
N VAL A 19 4.93 -60.63 -26.34
CA VAL A 19 5.24 -60.43 -24.91
C VAL A 19 5.94 -61.66 -24.34
N ILE A 20 5.49 -62.86 -24.76
CA ILE A 20 6.04 -64.13 -24.30
C ILE A 20 7.50 -64.29 -24.73
N ARG A 21 7.87 -63.80 -25.93
CA ARG A 21 9.24 -63.88 -26.46
C ARG A 21 10.18 -62.80 -25.91
N ALA A 22 9.65 -61.66 -25.46
CA ALA A 22 10.44 -60.51 -25.01
C ALA A 22 10.82 -60.56 -23.51
N GLY A 23 10.42 -61.60 -22.79
CA GLY A 23 10.85 -61.89 -21.42
C GLY A 23 10.04 -61.19 -20.31
N PRO A 24 10.46 -61.33 -19.04
CA PRO A 24 9.69 -60.90 -17.87
C PRO A 24 9.36 -59.40 -17.82
N VAL A 25 10.26 -58.54 -18.30
CA VAL A 25 10.04 -57.08 -18.33
C VAL A 25 8.90 -56.71 -19.27
N ALA A 26 8.83 -57.35 -20.44
CA ALA A 26 7.75 -57.12 -21.40
C ALA A 26 6.39 -57.60 -20.86
N TYR A 27 6.39 -58.70 -20.08
CA TYR A 27 5.19 -59.16 -19.38
C TYR A 27 4.69 -58.10 -18.40
N TYR A 28 5.56 -57.58 -17.53
CA TYR A 28 5.16 -56.54 -16.58
C TYR A 28 4.72 -55.25 -17.27
N GLN A 29 5.34 -54.86 -18.39
CA GLN A 29 4.89 -53.71 -19.20
C GLN A 29 3.50 -53.91 -19.82
N HIS A 30 3.19 -55.13 -20.26
CA HIS A 30 1.87 -55.46 -20.80
C HIS A 30 0.79 -55.38 -19.71
N VAL A 31 1.06 -55.97 -18.54
CA VAL A 31 0.17 -55.91 -17.36
C VAL A 31 0.03 -54.48 -16.83
N LEU A 32 1.09 -53.68 -16.89
CA LEU A 32 1.03 -52.24 -16.60
C LEU A 32 0.09 -51.50 -17.55
N GLY A 33 0.16 -51.80 -18.85
CA GLY A 33 -0.70 -51.21 -19.87
C GLY A 33 -2.17 -51.46 -19.57
N THR A 34 -2.53 -52.70 -19.24
CA THR A 34 -3.90 -53.04 -18.88
C THR A 34 -4.33 -52.32 -17.60
N PHE A 35 -3.56 -52.36 -16.50
CA PHE A 35 -3.98 -51.66 -15.28
C PHE A 35 -4.05 -50.13 -15.41
N LYS A 36 -3.30 -49.52 -16.34
CA LYS A 36 -3.46 -48.10 -16.69
C LYS A 36 -4.79 -47.83 -17.37
N GLU A 37 -5.24 -48.68 -18.30
CA GLU A 37 -6.55 -48.55 -18.93
C GLU A 37 -7.69 -48.64 -17.91
N TRP A 38 -7.50 -49.45 -16.87
CA TRP A 38 -8.47 -49.66 -15.79
C TRP A 38 -8.35 -48.63 -14.64
N HIS A 39 -7.41 -47.67 -14.74
CA HIS A 39 -7.22 -46.57 -13.79
C HIS A 39 -6.97 -47.03 -12.34
N VAL A 40 -6.18 -48.11 -12.15
CA VAL A 40 -5.82 -48.63 -10.81
C VAL A 40 -4.35 -48.29 -10.49
N PRO A 41 -4.05 -47.12 -9.90
CA PRO A 41 -2.68 -46.64 -9.73
C PRO A 41 -1.83 -47.52 -8.79
N GLU A 42 -2.42 -48.16 -7.78
CA GLU A 42 -1.71 -49.06 -6.86
C GLU A 42 -1.05 -50.23 -7.58
N MET A 43 -1.80 -50.89 -8.47
CA MET A 43 -1.31 -52.02 -9.25
C MET A 43 -0.29 -51.56 -10.30
N VAL A 44 -0.50 -50.37 -10.89
CA VAL A 44 0.48 -49.76 -11.80
C VAL A 44 1.81 -49.53 -11.09
N VAL A 45 1.82 -48.95 -9.89
CA VAL A 45 3.07 -48.75 -9.14
C VAL A 45 3.72 -50.09 -8.76
N HIS A 46 2.92 -51.08 -8.34
CA HIS A 46 3.42 -52.40 -7.96
C HIS A 46 4.17 -53.10 -9.11
N PHE A 47 3.51 -53.22 -10.27
CA PHE A 47 4.10 -53.92 -11.42
C PHE A 47 5.24 -53.12 -12.05
N ALA A 48 5.24 -51.79 -11.98
CA ALA A 48 6.37 -50.98 -12.42
C ALA A 48 7.61 -51.17 -11.54
N ARG A 49 7.45 -51.24 -10.21
CA ARG A 49 8.58 -51.58 -9.31
C ARG A 49 9.12 -52.98 -9.55
N ARG A 50 8.23 -53.96 -9.80
CA ARG A 50 8.63 -55.33 -10.18
C ARG A 50 9.43 -55.35 -11.49
N ALA A 51 8.98 -54.61 -12.51
CA ALA A 51 9.70 -54.48 -13.77
C ALA A 51 11.09 -53.83 -13.59
N LEU A 52 11.22 -52.82 -12.71
CA LEU A 52 12.51 -52.19 -12.39
C LEU A 52 13.46 -53.11 -11.62
N ASN A 53 12.94 -53.99 -10.75
CA ASN A 53 13.75 -54.96 -10.00
C ASN A 53 14.44 -56.00 -10.90
N GLU A 54 13.85 -56.30 -12.07
CA GLU A 54 14.46 -57.16 -13.09
C GLU A 54 15.64 -56.48 -13.83
N LYS A 55 15.96 -55.21 -13.48
CA LYS A 55 17.08 -54.41 -14.01
C LYS A 55 17.13 -54.39 -15.55
N PRO A 56 16.15 -53.75 -16.21
CA PRO A 56 16.17 -53.63 -17.66
C PRO A 56 17.45 -52.92 -18.14
N GLN A 57 18.07 -53.45 -19.19
CA GLN A 57 19.31 -52.89 -19.75
C GLN A 57 19.06 -51.63 -20.59
N ASP A 58 17.83 -51.44 -21.08
CA ASP A 58 17.45 -50.31 -21.91
C ASP A 58 17.11 -49.08 -21.05
N SER A 59 17.86 -48.01 -21.25
CA SER A 59 17.69 -46.73 -20.54
C SER A 59 16.34 -46.07 -20.81
N GLU A 60 15.74 -46.27 -21.99
CA GLU A 60 14.44 -45.69 -22.32
C GLU A 60 13.31 -46.41 -21.55
N VAL A 61 13.43 -47.74 -21.43
CA VAL A 61 12.51 -48.56 -20.64
C VAL A 61 12.59 -48.21 -19.16
N VAL A 62 13.80 -48.05 -18.61
CA VAL A 62 13.99 -47.62 -17.22
C VAL A 62 13.34 -46.25 -16.98
N MET A 63 13.56 -45.29 -17.88
CA MET A 63 12.99 -43.94 -17.77
C MET A 63 11.46 -43.95 -17.81
N ASN A 64 10.87 -44.68 -18.76
CA ASN A 64 9.42 -44.81 -18.87
C ASN A 64 8.81 -45.49 -17.63
N LEU A 65 9.45 -46.55 -17.12
CA LEU A 65 9.02 -47.20 -15.89
C LEU A 65 9.11 -46.25 -14.68
N GLN A 66 10.21 -45.51 -14.52
CA GLN A 66 10.34 -44.52 -13.45
C GLN A 66 9.29 -43.40 -13.53
N LYS A 67 8.99 -42.89 -14.74
CA LYS A 67 7.88 -41.92 -14.94
C LYS A 67 6.53 -42.51 -14.53
N THR A 68 6.29 -43.80 -14.80
CA THR A 68 5.05 -44.46 -14.40
C THR A 68 4.95 -44.69 -12.90
N VAL A 69 6.05 -45.06 -12.23
CA VAL A 69 6.11 -45.14 -10.77
C VAL A 69 5.84 -43.76 -10.17
N PHE A 70 6.47 -42.72 -10.71
CA PHE A 70 6.30 -41.34 -10.29
C PHE A 70 4.85 -40.87 -10.41
N HIS A 71 4.24 -40.99 -11.59
CA HIS A 71 2.85 -40.57 -11.79
C HIS A 71 1.87 -41.38 -10.95
N GLY A 72 2.01 -42.71 -10.90
CA GLY A 72 1.15 -43.54 -10.07
C GLY A 72 1.31 -43.24 -8.57
N SER A 73 2.52 -42.96 -8.10
CA SER A 73 2.75 -42.61 -6.69
C SER A 73 2.21 -41.22 -6.35
N LEU A 74 2.23 -40.28 -7.30
CA LEU A 74 1.57 -38.97 -7.15
C LEU A 74 0.05 -39.09 -7.05
N ASP A 75 -0.56 -39.94 -7.89
CA ASP A 75 -2.01 -40.17 -7.87
C ASP A 75 -2.46 -40.84 -6.56
N LEU A 76 -1.56 -41.60 -5.91
CA LEU A 76 -1.76 -42.22 -4.60
C LEU A 76 -1.45 -41.30 -3.41
N LEU A 77 -1.01 -40.06 -3.65
CA LEU A 77 -0.51 -39.14 -2.62
C LEU A 77 0.68 -39.72 -1.80
N ALA A 78 1.37 -40.72 -2.34
CA ALA A 78 2.55 -41.32 -1.75
C ALA A 78 3.79 -40.46 -2.12
N TYR A 79 3.90 -39.30 -1.48
CA TYR A 79 4.88 -38.28 -1.84
C TYR A 79 6.34 -38.72 -1.68
N ASP A 80 6.67 -39.46 -0.60
CA ASP A 80 8.03 -39.96 -0.36
C ASP A 80 8.47 -40.94 -1.49
N ASP A 81 7.54 -41.80 -1.92
CA ASP A 81 7.77 -42.76 -3.01
C ASP A 81 7.92 -42.08 -4.37
N ALA A 82 7.12 -41.05 -4.63
CA ALA A 82 7.23 -40.24 -5.83
C ALA A 82 8.57 -39.47 -5.86
N TYR A 83 9.03 -38.93 -4.72
CA TYR A 83 10.33 -38.27 -4.62
C TYR A 83 11.49 -39.25 -4.84
N ALA A 84 11.42 -40.46 -4.28
CA ALA A 84 12.42 -41.50 -4.52
C ALA A 84 12.50 -41.89 -6.00
N ALA A 85 11.36 -42.01 -6.69
CA ALA A 85 11.31 -42.25 -8.13
C ALA A 85 11.89 -41.09 -8.94
N LEU A 86 11.68 -39.84 -8.49
CA LEU A 86 12.26 -38.64 -9.10
C LEU A 86 13.80 -38.65 -9.02
N ALA A 87 14.35 -38.94 -7.84
CA ALA A 87 15.79 -39.01 -7.62
C ALA A 87 16.47 -40.16 -8.37
N ALA A 88 15.73 -41.23 -8.66
CA ALA A 88 16.22 -42.40 -9.38
C ALA A 88 16.18 -42.25 -10.92
N MET A 89 15.79 -41.09 -11.45
CA MET A 89 15.72 -40.89 -12.90
C MET A 89 17.10 -40.71 -13.54
N PRO A 90 17.38 -41.39 -14.67
CA PRO A 90 18.67 -41.31 -15.35
C PRO A 90 18.88 -40.01 -16.16
N ASP A 91 17.79 -39.37 -16.58
CA ASP A 91 17.80 -38.14 -17.39
C ASP A 91 17.34 -36.92 -16.59
N ALA A 92 18.17 -35.88 -16.58
CA ALA A 92 17.91 -34.63 -15.87
C ALA A 92 16.74 -33.84 -16.49
N THR A 93 16.51 -33.91 -17.80
CA THR A 93 15.43 -33.14 -18.45
C THR A 93 14.05 -33.71 -18.10
N SER A 94 13.90 -35.03 -18.20
CA SER A 94 12.71 -35.74 -17.73
C SER A 94 12.47 -35.57 -16.23
N ALA A 95 13.53 -35.54 -15.41
CA ALA A 95 13.42 -35.28 -13.99
C ALA A 95 12.86 -33.88 -13.70
N LYS A 96 13.25 -32.85 -14.46
CA LYS A 96 12.69 -31.48 -14.34
C LYS A 96 11.20 -31.43 -14.62
N ASP A 97 10.75 -32.07 -15.71
CA ASP A 97 9.32 -32.07 -16.07
C ASP A 97 8.46 -32.75 -14.98
N CYS A 98 8.96 -33.86 -14.45
CA CYS A 98 8.33 -34.54 -13.33
C CYS A 98 8.36 -33.68 -12.06
N LEU A 99 9.48 -33.00 -11.76
CA LEU A 99 9.58 -32.08 -10.63
C LEU A 99 8.53 -30.95 -10.74
N HIS A 100 8.37 -30.35 -11.91
CA HIS A 100 7.39 -29.29 -12.14
C HIS A 100 5.96 -29.77 -11.81
N ARG A 101 5.63 -31.00 -12.22
CA ARG A 101 4.33 -31.62 -11.90
C ARG A 101 4.20 -31.93 -10.41
N PHE A 102 5.25 -32.47 -9.79
CA PHE A 102 5.28 -32.75 -8.36
C PHE A 102 4.98 -31.51 -7.53
N VAL A 103 5.71 -30.42 -7.80
CA VAL A 103 5.59 -29.14 -7.09
C VAL A 103 4.19 -28.56 -7.27
N THR A 104 3.64 -28.65 -8.49
CA THR A 104 2.27 -28.21 -8.76
C THR A 104 1.25 -29.00 -7.93
N VAL A 105 1.34 -30.33 -7.90
CA VAL A 105 0.40 -31.19 -7.16
C VAL A 105 0.52 -30.99 -5.65
N CYS A 106 1.73 -30.84 -5.11
CA CYS A 106 1.94 -30.58 -3.69
C CYS A 106 1.38 -29.20 -3.29
N ALA A 107 1.58 -28.18 -4.14
CA ALA A 107 1.01 -26.86 -3.91
C ALA A 107 -0.53 -26.88 -3.97
N THR A 108 -1.13 -27.60 -4.91
CA THR A 108 -2.60 -27.71 -5.02
C THR A 108 -3.24 -28.45 -3.86
N ASN A 109 -2.56 -29.46 -3.33
CA ASN A 109 -3.06 -30.25 -2.21
C ASN A 109 -2.79 -29.60 -0.85
N GLY A 110 -2.06 -28.48 -0.81
CA GLY A 110 -1.74 -27.78 0.44
C GLY A 110 -0.62 -28.41 1.27
N GLU A 111 0.15 -29.33 0.69
CA GLU A 111 1.25 -30.05 1.35
C GLU A 111 2.54 -29.21 1.41
N LEU A 112 2.46 -28.08 2.10
CA LEU A 112 3.53 -27.10 2.22
C LEU A 112 4.70 -27.61 3.07
N ALA A 113 4.42 -28.40 4.10
CA ALA A 113 5.45 -28.96 4.98
C ALA A 113 6.43 -29.84 4.20
N LEU A 114 5.92 -30.66 3.28
CA LEU A 114 6.72 -31.49 2.40
C LEU A 114 7.63 -30.65 1.49
N LEU A 115 7.10 -29.57 0.90
CA LEU A 115 7.87 -28.64 0.07
C LEU A 115 8.99 -27.95 0.87
N CYS A 116 8.73 -27.63 2.14
CA CYS A 116 9.68 -26.94 3.01
C CYS A 116 10.78 -27.87 3.54
N GLU A 117 10.42 -29.06 4.01
CA GLU A 117 11.36 -29.98 4.69
C GLU A 117 12.18 -30.83 3.71
N ARG A 118 11.57 -31.38 2.64
CA ARG A 118 12.22 -32.37 1.76
C ARG A 118 13.04 -31.73 0.65
N PHE A 119 12.61 -30.59 0.11
CA PHE A 119 13.33 -29.88 -0.96
C PHE A 119 14.43 -28.94 -0.44
N ALA A 120 14.81 -29.06 0.83
CA ALA A 120 16.05 -28.48 1.34
C ALA A 120 17.32 -29.16 0.77
N ILE A 121 17.18 -30.20 -0.05
CA ILE A 121 18.29 -30.89 -0.73
C ILE A 121 18.72 -30.06 -1.96
N ALA A 122 19.97 -29.60 -1.93
CA ALA A 122 20.50 -28.48 -2.72
C ALA A 122 20.43 -28.57 -4.26
N SER A 123 20.23 -29.75 -4.87
CA SER A 123 20.35 -29.90 -6.33
C SER A 123 19.09 -29.54 -7.13
N MET A 124 17.90 -29.61 -6.52
CA MET A 124 16.61 -29.38 -7.20
C MET A 124 15.84 -28.17 -6.65
N GLN A 125 16.40 -27.50 -5.64
CA GLN A 125 15.78 -26.37 -4.97
C GLN A 125 15.52 -25.20 -5.92
N GLU A 126 16.53 -24.82 -6.71
CA GLU A 126 16.44 -23.68 -7.64
C GLU A 126 15.34 -23.91 -8.70
N GLU A 127 15.21 -25.14 -9.18
CA GLU A 127 14.20 -25.49 -10.19
C GLU A 127 12.78 -25.49 -9.62
N MET A 128 12.62 -25.96 -8.37
CA MET A 128 11.35 -25.83 -7.65
C MET A 128 10.97 -24.36 -7.46
N GLU A 129 11.90 -23.52 -6.98
CA GLU A 129 11.66 -22.08 -6.81
C GLU A 129 11.30 -21.40 -8.13
N ASN A 130 12.02 -21.73 -9.20
CA ASN A 130 11.74 -21.23 -10.54
C ASN A 130 10.35 -21.66 -11.04
N THR A 131 9.94 -22.90 -10.76
CA THR A 131 8.60 -23.41 -11.07
C THR A 131 7.53 -22.63 -10.32
N LEU A 132 7.70 -22.44 -9.01
CA LEU A 132 6.75 -21.70 -8.18
C LEU A 132 6.66 -20.23 -8.61
N ARG A 133 7.79 -19.57 -8.86
CA ARG A 133 7.86 -18.20 -9.41
C ARG A 133 7.21 -18.11 -10.78
N PHE A 134 7.38 -19.12 -11.64
CA PHE A 134 6.74 -19.16 -12.95
C PHE A 134 5.22 -19.31 -12.84
N LYS A 135 4.74 -20.20 -11.96
CA LYS A 135 3.31 -20.40 -11.68
C LYS A 135 2.68 -19.16 -11.05
N ALA A 136 3.36 -18.49 -10.11
CA ALA A 136 2.88 -17.26 -9.50
C ALA A 136 2.73 -16.12 -10.54
N ARG A 137 3.67 -15.99 -11.49
CA ARG A 137 3.63 -14.95 -12.54
C ARG A 137 2.65 -15.25 -13.69
N SER A 138 2.46 -16.53 -14.01
CA SER A 138 1.68 -16.96 -15.18
C SER A 138 0.25 -17.40 -14.84
N GLY A 139 0.01 -17.79 -13.59
CA GLY A 139 -1.28 -18.26 -13.11
C GLY A 139 -2.26 -17.13 -12.79
N PRO A 140 -3.55 -17.47 -12.61
CA PRO A 140 -4.53 -16.53 -12.08
C PRO A 140 -4.15 -16.12 -10.66
N VAL A 141 -4.35 -14.84 -10.35
CA VAL A 141 -4.10 -14.30 -9.00
C VAL A 141 -5.29 -14.70 -8.14
N SER A 142 -5.08 -15.64 -7.21
CA SER A 142 -6.10 -16.10 -6.29
C SER A 142 -6.28 -15.12 -5.13
N VAL A 143 -7.54 -14.85 -4.78
CA VAL A 143 -7.95 -14.02 -3.64
C VAL A 143 -8.75 -14.92 -2.70
N PRO A 144 -8.42 -14.96 -1.40
CA PRO A 144 -9.16 -15.76 -0.43
C PRO A 144 -10.66 -15.48 -0.48
N GLY A 145 -11.47 -16.53 -0.57
CA GLY A 145 -12.94 -16.43 -0.66
C GLY A 145 -13.50 -16.22 -2.06
N TRP A 146 -12.66 -16.11 -3.10
CA TRP A 146 -13.10 -16.18 -4.50
C TRP A 146 -12.95 -17.62 -5.03
N GLY A 147 -14.05 -18.36 -5.05
CA GLY A 147 -14.11 -19.74 -5.56
C GLY A 147 -14.90 -20.65 -4.61
N GLY A 148 -15.70 -21.57 -5.16
CA GLY A 148 -16.40 -22.60 -4.38
C GLY A 148 -15.50 -23.82 -4.17
N ASP A 149 -15.44 -24.35 -2.94
CA ASP A 149 -14.86 -25.61 -2.40
C ASP A 149 -13.56 -26.23 -2.98
N GLY A 150 -12.98 -25.68 -4.04
CA GLY A 150 -11.73 -26.12 -4.69
C GLY A 150 -10.91 -24.90 -5.11
N GLY A 151 -10.68 -23.98 -4.16
CA GLY A 151 -10.04 -22.69 -4.39
C GLY A 151 -8.70 -22.80 -5.13
N GLU A 152 -8.50 -21.95 -6.13
CA GLU A 152 -7.24 -21.86 -6.84
C GLU A 152 -6.11 -21.53 -5.86
N THR A 153 -5.03 -22.32 -5.88
CA THR A 153 -3.88 -22.13 -4.99
C THR A 153 -3.21 -20.79 -5.25
N ASN A 154 -3.06 -19.98 -4.20
CA ASN A 154 -2.25 -18.78 -4.28
C ASN A 154 -0.76 -19.13 -4.18
N TYR A 155 -0.10 -19.27 -5.33
CA TYR A 155 1.33 -19.57 -5.41
C TYR A 155 2.23 -18.52 -4.74
N PHE A 156 1.80 -17.26 -4.60
CA PHE A 156 2.57 -16.26 -3.85
C PHE A 156 2.57 -16.57 -2.36
N ASN A 157 1.45 -17.02 -1.80
CA ASN A 157 1.38 -17.44 -0.39
C ASN A 157 2.22 -18.71 -0.15
N VAL A 158 2.26 -19.64 -1.12
CA VAL A 158 3.14 -20.80 -1.08
C VAL A 158 4.61 -20.37 -1.04
N LEU A 159 5.01 -19.46 -1.94
CA LEU A 159 6.37 -18.90 -1.98
C LEU A 159 6.73 -18.18 -0.67
N TRP A 160 5.83 -17.37 -0.13
CA TRP A 160 6.03 -16.69 1.14
C TRP A 160 6.28 -17.67 2.28
N SER A 161 5.41 -18.65 2.47
CA SER A 161 5.57 -19.67 3.53
C SER A 161 6.89 -20.42 3.39
N TYR A 162 7.27 -20.77 2.16
CA TYR A 162 8.53 -21.44 1.88
C TYR A 162 9.76 -20.57 2.21
N PHE A 163 9.78 -19.31 1.79
CA PHE A 163 10.92 -18.42 2.06
C PHE A 163 11.01 -18.03 3.54
N VAL A 164 9.88 -17.84 4.22
CA VAL A 164 9.84 -17.62 5.67
C VAL A 164 10.40 -18.83 6.42
N PHE A 165 10.05 -20.05 6.00
CA PHE A 165 10.61 -21.27 6.58
C PHE A 165 12.13 -21.35 6.40
N LYS A 166 12.65 -20.92 5.25
CA LYS A 166 14.11 -20.84 4.99
C LYS A 166 14.79 -19.63 5.64
N MET A 167 14.05 -18.79 6.35
CA MET A 167 14.52 -17.51 6.89
C MET A 167 15.07 -16.54 5.83
N ASP A 168 14.67 -16.72 4.57
CA ASP A 168 15.00 -15.81 3.47
C ASP A 168 13.90 -14.74 3.35
N TYR A 169 13.94 -13.80 4.29
CA TYR A 169 12.91 -12.75 4.36
C TYR A 169 12.96 -11.79 3.17
N LYS A 170 14.10 -11.69 2.47
CA LYS A 170 14.23 -10.83 1.28
C LYS A 170 13.43 -11.38 0.11
N ASN A 171 13.60 -12.67 -0.21
CA ASN A 171 12.81 -13.31 -1.26
C ASN A 171 11.34 -13.48 -0.85
N ALA A 172 11.05 -13.66 0.45
CA ALA A 172 9.69 -13.63 0.96
C ALA A 172 9.01 -12.28 0.67
N SER A 173 9.65 -11.17 1.04
CA SER A 173 9.13 -9.83 0.78
C SER A 173 8.95 -9.54 -0.71
N LEU A 174 9.88 -10.00 -1.57
CA LEU A 174 9.73 -9.89 -3.03
C LEU A 174 8.48 -10.62 -3.53
N ALA A 175 8.22 -11.84 -3.06
CA ALA A 175 7.05 -12.61 -3.46
C ALA A 175 5.74 -11.90 -3.08
N MET A 176 5.65 -11.35 -1.87
CA MET A 176 4.48 -10.59 -1.42
C MET A 176 4.34 -9.24 -2.13
N TYR A 177 5.45 -8.58 -2.45
CA TYR A 177 5.44 -7.35 -3.24
C TYR A 177 4.88 -7.59 -4.65
N GLN A 178 5.36 -8.63 -5.34
CA GLN A 178 4.86 -9.03 -6.65
C GLN A 178 3.38 -9.44 -6.60
N TYR A 179 2.94 -10.07 -5.51
CA TYR A 179 1.54 -10.39 -5.28
C TYR A 179 0.68 -9.11 -5.20
N ALA A 180 1.09 -8.13 -4.38
CA ALA A 180 0.39 -6.85 -4.26
C ALA A 180 0.29 -6.11 -5.60
N ARG A 181 1.36 -6.11 -6.41
CA ARG A 181 1.37 -5.51 -7.75
C ARG A 181 0.42 -6.22 -8.71
N SER A 182 0.37 -7.55 -8.64
CA SER A 182 -0.54 -8.37 -9.44
C SER A 182 -2.02 -8.12 -9.06
N LEU A 183 -2.32 -7.97 -7.77
CA LEU A 183 -3.63 -7.56 -7.27
C LEU A 183 -4.02 -6.14 -7.73
N ASN A 184 -3.05 -5.23 -7.73
CA ASN A 184 -3.24 -3.86 -8.21
C ASN A 184 -3.66 -3.82 -9.68
N ALA A 185 -3.05 -4.66 -10.53
CA ALA A 185 -3.42 -4.77 -11.95
C ALA A 185 -4.85 -5.30 -12.17
N LEU A 186 -5.36 -6.14 -11.26
CA LEU A 186 -6.73 -6.65 -11.33
C LEU A 186 -7.79 -5.60 -10.98
N THR A 187 -7.43 -4.61 -10.17
CA THR A 187 -8.34 -3.54 -9.70
C THR A 187 -9.02 -2.82 -10.86
N SER A 188 -8.34 -2.64 -12.00
CA SER A 188 -8.88 -1.97 -13.19
C SER A 188 -9.91 -2.79 -13.96
N SER A 189 -9.90 -4.11 -13.83
CA SER A 189 -10.70 -5.03 -14.65
C SER A 189 -12.01 -5.46 -13.99
N ILE A 190 -12.18 -5.18 -12.70
CA ILE A 190 -13.27 -5.73 -11.90
C ILE A 190 -14.29 -4.63 -11.60
N GLY A 191 -15.52 -4.83 -12.08
CA GLY A 191 -16.64 -3.93 -11.80
C GLY A 191 -17.45 -4.27 -10.55
N ASP A 192 -17.22 -5.42 -9.93
CA ASP A 192 -17.93 -5.85 -8.71
C ASP A 192 -17.24 -5.27 -7.46
N GLU A 193 -17.99 -4.50 -6.69
CA GLU A 193 -17.50 -3.75 -5.53
C GLU A 193 -17.03 -4.66 -4.39
N ARG A 194 -17.75 -5.77 -4.10
CA ARG A 194 -17.38 -6.68 -3.00
C ARG A 194 -16.05 -7.36 -3.29
N LYS A 195 -15.92 -7.76 -4.54
CA LYS A 195 -14.73 -8.33 -5.14
C LYS A 195 -13.55 -7.36 -5.07
N LEU A 196 -13.78 -6.10 -5.44
CA LEU A 196 -12.77 -5.06 -5.38
C LEU A 196 -12.30 -4.77 -3.94
N ARG A 197 -13.21 -4.71 -2.96
CA ARG A 197 -12.84 -4.57 -1.54
C ARG A 197 -11.96 -5.71 -1.05
N ALA A 198 -12.28 -6.95 -1.42
CA ALA A 198 -11.46 -8.12 -1.07
C ALA A 198 -10.04 -7.99 -1.64
N ILE A 199 -9.91 -7.54 -2.89
CA ILE A 199 -8.60 -7.31 -3.54
C ILE A 199 -7.80 -6.23 -2.84
N VAL A 200 -8.41 -5.07 -2.54
CA VAL A 200 -7.72 -3.96 -1.86
C VAL A 200 -7.30 -4.38 -0.44
N THR A 201 -8.13 -5.20 0.23
CA THR A 201 -7.79 -5.76 1.55
C THR A 201 -6.57 -6.68 1.46
N GLU A 202 -6.57 -7.61 0.51
CA GLU A 202 -5.43 -8.51 0.30
C GLU A 202 -4.18 -7.77 -0.18
N GLN A 203 -4.34 -6.72 -0.98
CA GLN A 203 -3.23 -5.88 -1.41
C GLN A 203 -2.56 -5.19 -0.21
N ALA A 204 -3.35 -4.61 0.70
CA ALA A 204 -2.83 -4.01 1.93
C ALA A 204 -2.14 -5.05 2.83
N ARG A 205 -2.71 -6.25 2.96
CA ARG A 205 -2.11 -7.37 3.72
C ARG A 205 -0.79 -7.84 3.11
N ALA A 206 -0.72 -8.00 1.80
CA ALA A 206 0.48 -8.40 1.08
C ALA A 206 1.60 -7.36 1.22
N LEU A 207 1.28 -6.06 1.07
CA LEU A 207 2.25 -4.98 1.28
C LEU A 207 2.73 -4.94 2.74
N LEU A 208 1.83 -5.11 3.72
CA LEU A 208 2.22 -5.19 5.13
C LEU A 208 3.15 -6.37 5.41
N ALA A 209 2.86 -7.55 4.85
CA ALA A 209 3.73 -8.72 4.95
C ALA A 209 5.10 -8.44 4.33
N ALA A 210 5.15 -7.78 3.17
CA ALA A 210 6.40 -7.40 2.53
C ALA A 210 7.23 -6.40 3.36
N VAL A 211 6.59 -5.38 3.94
CA VAL A 211 7.23 -4.41 4.85
C VAL A 211 7.81 -5.13 6.08
N ASN A 212 7.01 -6.00 6.70
CA ASN A 212 7.42 -6.75 7.89
C ASN A 212 8.52 -7.77 7.57
N GLY A 213 8.49 -8.42 6.41
CA GLY A 213 9.58 -9.30 5.99
C GLY A 213 10.88 -8.52 5.77
N LEU A 214 10.81 -7.33 5.16
CA LEU A 214 12.00 -6.56 4.85
C LEU A 214 12.63 -5.93 6.09
N SER A 215 11.83 -5.64 7.13
CA SER A 215 12.35 -5.14 8.41
C SER A 215 13.16 -6.19 9.17
N LEU A 216 12.92 -7.49 8.93
CA LEU A 216 13.69 -8.60 9.51
C LEU A 216 15.06 -8.80 8.81
N VAL A 217 15.26 -8.22 7.62
CA VAL A 217 16.55 -8.27 6.91
C VAL A 217 17.53 -7.27 7.53
N GLU A 218 18.82 -7.58 7.49
CA GLU A 218 19.90 -6.70 7.92
C GLU A 218 19.89 -5.37 7.16
N GLU A 219 20.18 -4.26 7.86
CA GLU A 219 19.97 -2.88 7.38
C GLU A 219 20.63 -2.59 6.03
N GLY A 220 21.84 -3.10 5.78
CA GLY A 220 22.57 -2.91 4.52
C GLY A 220 21.98 -3.65 3.31
N ASN A 221 21.08 -4.62 3.53
CA ASN A 221 20.49 -5.47 2.49
C ASN A 221 18.97 -5.28 2.35
N ARG A 222 18.39 -4.27 3.00
CA ARG A 222 16.96 -3.94 2.93
C ARG A 222 16.61 -3.27 1.60
N TRP A 223 16.48 -4.07 0.54
CA TRP A 223 15.99 -3.62 -0.75
C TRP A 223 15.41 -4.80 -1.53
N ILE A 224 14.44 -4.52 -2.38
CA ILE A 224 13.78 -5.51 -3.24
C ILE A 224 14.15 -5.21 -4.69
N LEU A 225 14.47 -6.26 -5.45
CA LEU A 225 14.71 -6.17 -6.88
C LEU A 225 13.45 -6.55 -7.64
N ASP A 226 12.79 -5.58 -8.26
CA ASP A 226 11.62 -5.84 -9.10
C ASP A 226 12.02 -5.90 -10.57
N GLU A 227 11.93 -7.10 -11.15
CA GLU A 227 12.15 -7.36 -12.58
C GLU A 227 10.84 -7.34 -13.39
N SER A 228 9.69 -7.10 -12.73
CA SER A 228 8.37 -7.34 -13.31
C SER A 228 7.85 -6.26 -14.29
N GLU A 229 8.50 -5.08 -14.39
CA GLU A 229 8.08 -4.01 -15.32
C GLU A 229 8.11 -4.41 -16.81
N VAL A 230 8.81 -5.50 -17.16
CA VAL A 230 8.99 -5.96 -18.56
C VAL A 230 7.74 -6.67 -19.13
N VAL A 231 6.83 -7.21 -18.30
CA VAL A 231 5.76 -8.11 -18.79
C VAL A 231 4.57 -7.36 -19.41
N GLY A 232 4.39 -6.07 -19.07
CA GLY A 232 3.30 -5.23 -19.60
C GLY A 232 3.42 -4.93 -21.09
N GLU A 233 4.60 -4.48 -21.54
CA GLU A 233 4.81 -4.10 -22.95
C GLU A 233 4.97 -5.30 -23.88
N GLU A 234 5.55 -6.41 -23.40
CA GLU A 234 5.78 -7.58 -24.26
C GLU A 234 4.48 -8.36 -24.56
N ARG A 235 3.51 -8.33 -23.65
CA ARG A 235 2.16 -8.90 -23.88
C ARG A 235 1.38 -8.12 -24.94
N GLU A 236 1.48 -6.79 -24.95
CA GLU A 236 0.87 -5.97 -26.00
C GLU A 236 1.56 -6.16 -27.36
N ARG A 237 2.90 -6.28 -27.38
CA ARG A 237 3.66 -6.52 -28.61
C ARG A 237 3.38 -7.90 -29.21
N LYS A 238 3.24 -8.96 -28.41
CA LYS A 238 2.91 -10.31 -28.92
C LYS A 238 1.48 -10.40 -29.45
N ARG A 239 0.53 -9.63 -28.90
CA ARG A 239 -0.84 -9.54 -29.44
C ARG A 239 -0.91 -8.84 -30.81
N ARG A 240 0.04 -7.95 -31.12
CA ARG A 240 0.10 -7.22 -32.40
C ARG A 240 0.95 -7.91 -33.49
N LYS A 241 1.65 -9.01 -33.19
CA LYS A 241 2.61 -9.67 -34.09
C LYS A 241 2.10 -11.01 -34.66
N ILE A 242 0.80 -11.14 -34.91
CA ILE A 242 0.22 -12.22 -35.72
C ILE A 242 -0.31 -11.61 -37.04
N GLN A 243 0.61 -11.08 -37.85
CA GLN A 243 0.40 -10.95 -39.30
C GLN A 243 1.77 -10.83 -40.01
N HIS A 244 2.08 -11.87 -40.78
CA HIS A 244 3.05 -11.97 -41.90
C HIS A 244 4.57 -11.93 -41.65
N GLY A 245 5.22 -13.06 -41.98
CA GLY A 245 6.51 -13.13 -42.67
C GLY A 245 7.78 -13.35 -41.82
N PRO A 246 8.71 -14.25 -42.21
CA PRO A 246 9.92 -14.52 -41.45
C PRO A 246 10.97 -13.44 -41.75
N ARG A 247 11.35 -12.65 -40.74
CA ARG A 247 12.51 -11.77 -40.80
C ARG A 247 13.56 -12.31 -39.83
N VAL A 248 14.72 -12.60 -40.37
CA VAL A 248 15.94 -12.89 -39.61
C VAL A 248 16.34 -11.59 -38.91
N ASP A 249 16.24 -11.56 -37.59
CA ASP A 249 16.67 -10.41 -36.78
C ASP A 249 18.11 -10.67 -36.28
N PRO A 250 19.12 -9.92 -36.75
CA PRO A 250 20.40 -9.81 -36.07
C PRO A 250 20.23 -8.76 -34.96
N ASP A 251 20.29 -9.19 -33.70
CA ASP A 251 20.72 -8.41 -32.52
C ASP A 251 20.18 -9.10 -31.25
N ALA A 252 20.87 -10.17 -30.86
CA ALA A 252 20.70 -10.85 -29.58
C ALA A 252 21.53 -10.18 -28.46
N ALA A 253 21.75 -8.87 -28.54
CA ALA A 253 22.53 -8.12 -27.56
C ALA A 253 21.69 -6.97 -26.99
N THR A 254 21.60 -6.93 -25.65
CA THR A 254 21.00 -5.87 -24.83
C THR A 254 19.47 -5.87 -24.68
N LYS A 255 18.92 -6.97 -24.13
CA LYS A 255 17.70 -6.89 -23.30
C LYS A 255 18.10 -6.35 -21.92
N VAL A 256 18.21 -5.04 -21.76
CA VAL A 256 18.32 -4.46 -20.42
C VAL A 256 16.93 -4.58 -19.80
N ALA A 257 16.76 -5.54 -18.88
CA ALA A 257 15.59 -5.55 -18.03
C ALA A 257 15.56 -4.21 -17.27
N ASN A 258 14.42 -3.51 -17.27
CA ASN A 258 14.22 -2.36 -16.39
C ASN A 258 14.11 -2.91 -14.97
N VAL A 259 15.26 -3.04 -14.32
CA VAL A 259 15.39 -3.53 -12.96
C VAL A 259 15.17 -2.36 -12.02
N ARG A 260 14.10 -2.40 -11.24
CA ARG A 260 13.79 -1.36 -10.23
C ARG A 260 14.20 -1.83 -8.86
N ILE A 261 14.95 -0.99 -8.15
CA ILE A 261 15.30 -1.21 -6.75
C ILE A 261 14.24 -0.50 -5.91
N VAL A 262 13.54 -1.26 -5.05
CA VAL A 262 12.53 -0.73 -4.13
C VAL A 262 13.09 -0.73 -2.73
N GLU A 263 13.12 0.45 -2.13
CA GLU A 263 13.59 0.68 -0.75
C GLU A 263 12.46 0.47 0.27
N PRO A 264 12.79 0.19 1.55
CA PRO A 264 11.79 -0.01 2.60
C PRO A 264 10.90 1.22 2.83
N ALA A 265 11.44 2.43 2.67
CA ALA A 265 10.66 3.67 2.80
C ALA A 265 9.61 3.80 1.68
N GLU A 266 10.00 3.50 0.44
CA GLU A 266 9.10 3.51 -0.71
C GLU A 266 8.01 2.43 -0.58
N LEU A 267 8.38 1.24 -0.11
CA LEU A 267 7.43 0.16 0.16
C LEU A 267 6.43 0.53 1.26
N HIS A 268 6.91 1.21 2.31
CA HIS A 268 6.03 1.71 3.38
C HIS A 268 5.07 2.78 2.87
N GLN A 269 5.53 3.69 2.01
CA GLN A 269 4.67 4.68 1.36
C GLN A 269 3.60 4.02 0.48
N GLU A 270 3.96 3.01 -0.33
CA GLU A 270 2.99 2.27 -1.15
C GLU A 270 1.95 1.54 -0.26
N TYR A 271 2.37 0.97 0.87
CA TYR A 271 1.47 0.39 1.87
C TYR A 271 0.47 1.41 2.41
N LEU A 272 0.93 2.60 2.82
CA LEU A 272 0.06 3.64 3.38
C LEU A 272 -1.02 4.10 2.38
N LEU A 273 -0.66 4.20 1.10
CA LEU A 273 -1.61 4.55 0.04
C LEU A 273 -2.59 3.40 -0.28
N ALA A 274 -2.17 2.15 -0.16
CA ALA A 274 -3.08 1.01 -0.26
C ALA A 274 -4.08 0.98 0.91
N VAL A 275 -3.61 1.29 2.13
CA VAL A 275 -4.46 1.42 3.32
C VAL A 275 -5.44 2.58 3.20
N SER A 276 -5.04 3.72 2.61
CA SER A 276 -5.97 4.82 2.38
C SER A 276 -7.10 4.46 1.44
N LYS A 277 -6.80 3.68 0.40
CA LYS A 277 -7.81 3.12 -0.49
C LYS A 277 -8.73 2.13 0.24
N LEU A 278 -8.21 1.32 1.15
CA LEU A 278 -9.00 0.37 1.95
C LEU A 278 -9.96 1.09 2.91
N HIS A 279 -9.47 2.07 3.65
CA HIS A 279 -10.29 2.85 4.59
C HIS A 279 -11.45 3.55 3.87
N THR A 280 -11.15 4.19 2.74
CA THR A 280 -12.14 4.92 1.95
C THR A 280 -13.13 3.97 1.26
N ALA A 281 -12.69 2.77 0.85
CA ALA A 281 -13.59 1.72 0.35
C ALA A 281 -14.59 1.21 1.38
N ASN A 282 -14.24 1.25 2.67
CA ASN A 282 -15.13 0.83 3.75
C ASN A 282 -16.15 1.92 4.10
N ALA A 283 -15.75 3.20 4.03
CA ALA A 283 -16.61 4.36 4.30
C ALA A 283 -17.56 4.68 3.14
N ASP A 284 -17.02 4.87 1.92
CA ASP A 284 -17.77 5.33 0.75
C ASP A 284 -17.73 4.31 -0.39
N ARG A 285 -18.92 3.86 -0.80
CA ARG A 285 -19.10 2.81 -1.83
C ARG A 285 -18.67 3.23 -3.24
N THR A 286 -18.60 4.53 -3.50
CA THR A 286 -18.35 5.11 -4.83
C THR A 286 -16.88 5.42 -5.12
N ASN A 287 -16.03 5.52 -4.09
CA ASN A 287 -14.63 5.97 -4.21
C ASN A 287 -13.65 4.87 -4.62
N LEU A 288 -14.16 3.68 -4.92
CA LEU A 288 -13.40 2.53 -5.39
C LEU A 288 -13.00 2.62 -6.87
N GLN A 289 -13.52 3.59 -7.61
CA GLN A 289 -13.21 3.76 -9.03
C GLN A 289 -11.82 4.39 -9.21
N GLY A 290 -10.86 3.57 -9.60
CA GLY A 290 -9.50 4.01 -9.91
C GLY A 290 -8.54 2.84 -10.00
N ALA A 291 -7.90 2.69 -11.16
CA ALA A 291 -6.79 1.76 -11.35
C ALA A 291 -5.61 2.20 -10.48
N GLY A 292 -4.96 1.25 -9.80
CA GLY A 292 -3.72 1.56 -9.10
C GLY A 292 -3.89 1.98 -7.63
N VAL A 293 -2.74 2.14 -6.97
CA VAL A 293 -2.58 2.80 -5.68
C VAL A 293 -2.78 4.32 -5.91
N PRO A 294 -3.55 5.03 -5.07
CA PRO A 294 -3.83 6.45 -5.28
C PRO A 294 -2.58 7.31 -5.09
N ASN A 295 -2.50 8.45 -5.78
CA ASN A 295 -1.49 9.46 -5.49
C ASN A 295 -1.69 10.02 -4.07
N PRO A 296 -0.61 10.40 -3.35
CA PRO A 296 -0.72 10.92 -1.98
C PRO A 296 -1.71 12.10 -1.81
N SER A 297 -1.69 13.08 -2.73
CA SER A 297 -2.62 14.21 -2.70
C SER A 297 -4.07 13.81 -2.97
N HIS A 298 -4.27 12.78 -3.80
CA HIS A 298 -5.58 12.20 -4.06
C HIS A 298 -6.07 11.42 -2.85
N ALA A 299 -5.20 10.64 -2.20
CA ALA A 299 -5.52 9.90 -0.97
C ALA A 299 -5.97 10.84 0.17
N ILE A 300 -5.29 11.98 0.37
CA ILE A 300 -5.75 13.02 1.31
C ILE A 300 -7.15 13.52 0.92
N SER A 301 -7.38 13.78 -0.37
CA SER A 301 -8.69 14.24 -0.85
C SER A 301 -9.79 13.19 -0.64
N MET A 302 -9.48 11.90 -0.81
CA MET A 302 -10.41 10.80 -0.54
C MET A 302 -10.75 10.72 0.97
N TYR A 303 -9.75 10.87 1.84
CA TYR A 303 -9.99 10.93 3.29
C TYR A 303 -10.86 12.12 3.69
N LEU A 304 -10.65 13.30 3.08
CA LEU A 304 -11.48 14.49 3.32
C LEU A 304 -12.93 14.31 2.87
N GLN A 305 -13.16 13.59 1.77
CA GLN A 305 -14.51 13.27 1.30
C GLN A 305 -15.22 12.29 2.24
N ALA A 306 -14.49 11.30 2.74
CA ALA A 306 -15.00 10.30 3.67
C ALA A 306 -15.09 10.77 5.14
N GLY A 307 -14.71 12.03 5.44
CA GLY A 307 -14.74 12.59 6.79
C GLY A 307 -13.63 12.10 7.74
N MET A 308 -12.62 11.38 7.25
CA MET A 308 -11.53 10.84 8.08
C MET A 308 -10.36 11.82 8.20
N TYR A 309 -10.51 12.88 9.01
CA TYR A 309 -9.54 13.97 9.08
C TYR A 309 -8.23 13.59 9.78
N ASP A 310 -8.26 12.78 10.85
CA ASP A 310 -7.05 12.31 11.55
C ASP A 310 -6.09 11.59 10.59
N LYS A 311 -6.64 10.63 9.83
CA LYS A 311 -5.88 9.85 8.86
C LYS A 311 -5.34 10.71 7.72
N ALA A 312 -6.06 11.78 7.36
CA ALA A 312 -5.58 12.75 6.38
C ALA A 312 -4.40 13.57 6.91
N LEU A 313 -4.40 13.95 8.20
CA LEU A 313 -3.28 14.62 8.85
C LEU A 313 -2.07 13.69 8.94
N ASP A 314 -2.26 12.46 9.42
CA ASP A 314 -1.20 11.47 9.54
C ASP A 314 -0.54 11.19 8.18
N LEU A 315 -1.33 10.94 7.14
CA LEU A 315 -0.83 10.75 5.79
C LEU A 315 -0.11 12.00 5.27
N GLY A 316 -0.65 13.19 5.52
CA GLY A 316 -0.01 14.44 5.13
C GLY A 316 1.35 14.66 5.79
N THR A 317 1.49 14.29 7.08
CA THR A 317 2.78 14.37 7.78
C THR A 317 3.80 13.36 7.25
N GLN A 318 3.39 12.14 6.94
CA GLN A 318 4.28 11.09 6.42
C GLN A 318 4.80 11.38 5.02
N PHE A 319 4.02 12.08 4.19
CA PHE A 319 4.39 12.47 2.83
C PHE A 319 4.88 13.93 2.72
N GLU A 320 5.02 14.64 3.85
CA GLU A 320 5.41 16.07 3.91
C GLU A 320 4.54 16.98 3.01
N LEU A 321 3.25 16.66 2.91
CA LEU A 321 2.30 17.39 2.08
C LEU A 321 1.57 18.47 2.86
N ASP A 322 1.09 19.48 2.12
CA ASP A 322 0.31 20.55 2.70
C ASP A 322 -1.09 20.07 3.13
N VAL A 323 -1.32 20.05 4.45
CA VAL A 323 -2.59 19.65 5.08
C VAL A 323 -3.56 20.82 5.32
N GLY A 324 -3.32 22.00 4.72
CA GLY A 324 -4.17 23.19 4.92
C GLY A 324 -5.65 22.95 4.64
N LYS A 325 -5.97 22.15 3.60
CA LYS A 325 -7.35 21.77 3.25
C LYS A 325 -8.07 20.99 4.34
N VAL A 326 -7.35 20.24 5.19
CA VAL A 326 -7.93 19.52 6.32
C VAL A 326 -8.47 20.52 7.34
N PHE A 327 -7.63 21.48 7.73
CA PHE A 327 -7.99 22.54 8.67
C PHE A 327 -9.14 23.40 8.16
N GLU A 328 -9.15 23.74 6.87
CA GLU A 328 -10.25 24.49 6.25
C GLU A 328 -11.59 23.75 6.35
N ARG A 329 -11.61 22.44 6.07
CA ARG A 329 -12.85 21.64 6.12
C ARG A 329 -13.38 21.47 7.54
N VAL A 330 -12.49 21.28 8.51
CA VAL A 330 -12.87 21.17 9.93
C VAL A 330 -13.39 22.51 10.44
N ALA A 331 -12.73 23.62 10.08
CA ALA A 331 -13.18 24.97 10.41
C ALA A 331 -14.56 25.28 9.80
N GLU A 332 -14.78 24.88 8.56
CA GLU A 332 -16.08 24.97 7.88
C GLU A 332 -17.19 24.25 8.66
N LYS A 333 -16.95 23.00 9.07
CA LYS A 333 -17.90 22.24 9.91
C LYS A 333 -18.18 22.93 11.25
N CYS A 334 -17.15 23.45 11.93
CA CYS A 334 -17.31 24.14 13.21
C CYS A 334 -18.16 25.42 13.09
N VAL A 335 -17.99 26.19 12.02
CA VAL A 335 -18.82 27.39 11.76
C VAL A 335 -20.26 27.00 11.43
N ILE A 336 -20.47 25.96 10.62
CA ILE A 336 -21.81 25.47 10.28
C ILE A 336 -22.54 24.98 11.54
N TRP A 337 -21.87 24.23 12.41
CA TRP A 337 -22.46 23.78 13.68
C TRP A 337 -22.88 24.95 14.56
N ARG A 338 -22.05 26.00 14.66
CA ARG A 338 -22.42 27.21 15.40
C ARG A 338 -23.66 27.88 14.83
N LYS A 339 -23.80 27.96 13.50
CA LYS A 339 -25.01 28.50 12.86
C LYS A 339 -26.23 27.65 13.16
N CYS A 340 -26.11 26.32 13.06
CA CYS A 340 -27.20 25.41 13.41
C CYS A 340 -27.62 25.54 14.89
N GLU A 341 -26.67 25.76 15.80
CA GLU A 341 -26.93 26.00 17.22
C GLU A 341 -27.75 27.26 17.44
N VAL A 342 -27.35 28.38 16.79
CA VAL A 342 -28.08 29.66 16.86
C VAL A 342 -29.48 29.55 16.25
N GLU A 343 -29.63 28.80 15.15
CA GLU A 343 -30.89 28.60 14.45
C GLU A 343 -31.77 27.48 15.04
N GLY A 344 -31.27 26.73 16.04
CA GLY A 344 -31.97 25.60 16.65
C GLY A 344 -32.19 24.40 15.72
N ARG A 345 -31.38 24.26 14.66
CA ARG A 345 -31.46 23.12 13.73
C ARG A 345 -30.72 21.90 14.31
N PRO A 346 -31.23 20.67 14.09
CA PRO A 346 -30.50 19.47 14.46
C PRO A 346 -29.17 19.38 13.69
N TYR A 347 -28.15 18.83 14.36
CA TYR A 347 -26.86 18.57 13.75
C TYR A 347 -26.95 17.31 12.88
N ASP A 348 -26.48 17.39 11.63
CA ASP A 348 -26.36 16.21 10.76
C ASP A 348 -25.23 15.27 11.22
N ASP A 349 -24.18 15.82 11.85
CA ASP A 349 -22.95 15.14 12.26
C ASP A 349 -22.50 15.62 13.67
N ASP A 350 -21.86 14.76 14.47
CA ASP A 350 -21.21 15.11 15.76
C ASP A 350 -19.67 15.10 15.66
N VAL A 351 -18.95 15.60 16.68
CA VAL A 351 -17.46 15.61 16.77
C VAL A 351 -16.84 14.23 16.66
N LEU A 352 -17.59 13.18 16.98
CA LEU A 352 -17.19 11.79 16.73
C LEU A 352 -16.99 11.47 15.25
N THR A 353 -17.47 12.33 14.34
CA THR A 353 -17.21 12.23 12.90
C THR A 353 -15.94 12.95 12.47
N LEU A 354 -15.34 13.78 13.34
CA LEU A 354 -14.11 14.51 13.04
C LEU A 354 -12.87 13.72 13.41
N THR A 355 -12.95 12.89 14.47
CA THR A 355 -11.81 12.14 15.00
C THR A 355 -12.20 10.73 15.41
N ASP A 356 -11.29 9.78 15.17
CA ASP A 356 -11.43 8.39 15.60
C ASP A 356 -11.18 8.26 17.12
N ASP A 357 -10.38 9.15 17.71
CA ASP A 357 -9.97 9.16 19.13
C ASP A 357 -10.38 10.47 19.84
N PRO A 358 -11.69 10.68 20.09
CA PRO A 358 -12.16 11.88 20.77
C PRO A 358 -11.66 11.89 22.23
N PRO A 359 -11.05 12.99 22.70
CA PRO A 359 -10.61 13.10 24.08
C PRO A 359 -11.78 12.98 25.07
N ALA A 360 -11.69 11.99 25.95
CA ALA A 360 -12.72 11.70 26.95
C ALA A 360 -12.85 12.87 27.95
N GLY A 361 -14.06 13.39 28.11
CA GLY A 361 -14.37 14.45 29.09
C GLY A 361 -14.62 15.85 28.51
N TRP A 362 -14.67 15.99 27.18
CA TRP A 362 -15.14 17.24 26.59
C TRP A 362 -16.65 17.37 26.69
N GLU A 363 -17.11 18.21 27.63
CA GLU A 363 -18.50 18.65 27.75
C GLU A 363 -18.74 19.92 26.91
N GLY A 364 -19.95 20.05 26.35
CA GLY A 364 -20.37 21.22 25.56
C GLY A 364 -21.04 20.87 24.23
N SER A 365 -21.38 21.90 23.46
CA SER A 365 -21.99 21.71 22.13
C SER A 365 -20.99 21.05 21.16
N PRO A 366 -21.46 20.39 20.09
CA PRO A 366 -20.59 19.85 19.04
C PRO A 366 -19.63 20.92 18.46
N SER A 367 -20.10 22.17 18.34
CA SER A 367 -19.28 23.31 17.92
C SER A 367 -18.10 23.53 18.86
N ASP A 368 -18.35 23.65 20.17
CA ASP A 368 -17.29 23.92 21.16
C ASP A 368 -16.25 22.81 21.20
N ARG A 369 -16.70 21.56 21.11
CA ARG A 369 -15.84 20.38 21.06
C ARG A 369 -14.99 20.36 19.77
N GLY A 370 -15.58 20.72 18.63
CA GLY A 370 -14.87 20.84 17.35
C GLY A 370 -13.80 21.93 17.36
N TRP A 371 -14.09 23.09 17.98
CA TRP A 371 -13.11 24.18 18.12
C TRP A 371 -11.92 23.80 19.00
N ARG A 372 -12.17 23.08 20.11
CA ARG A 372 -11.09 22.55 20.96
C ARG A 372 -10.22 21.53 20.23
N LEU A 373 -10.84 20.69 19.40
CA LEU A 373 -10.11 19.76 18.53
C LEU A 373 -9.20 20.50 17.56
N LEU A 374 -9.75 21.47 16.84
CA LEU A 374 -9.02 22.28 15.88
C LEU A 374 -7.84 23.01 16.54
N GLU A 375 -8.04 23.58 17.73
CA GLU A 375 -6.97 24.22 18.50
C GLU A 375 -5.85 23.23 18.85
N SER A 376 -6.19 22.02 19.27
CA SER A 376 -5.21 20.98 19.60
C SER A 376 -4.40 20.55 18.37
N TRP A 377 -5.04 20.40 17.21
CA TRP A 377 -4.38 20.01 15.97
C TRP A 377 -3.49 21.12 15.42
N LEU A 378 -3.93 22.38 15.46
CA LEU A 378 -3.11 23.51 15.03
C LEU A 378 -1.85 23.66 15.88
N LYS A 379 -1.93 23.43 17.20
CA LYS A 379 -0.75 23.45 18.08
C LYS A 379 0.21 22.29 17.81
N LYS A 380 -0.29 21.13 17.36
CA LYS A 380 0.51 19.93 17.09
C LYS A 380 1.17 19.96 15.71
N HIS A 381 0.46 20.45 14.69
CA HIS A 381 0.88 20.35 13.29
C HIS A 381 1.38 21.66 12.68
N ASP A 382 1.08 22.82 13.26
CA ASP A 382 1.63 24.09 12.80
C ASP A 382 2.90 24.46 13.57
N SER A 383 3.92 24.89 12.84
CA SER A 383 5.24 25.20 13.38
C SER A 383 5.79 26.47 12.74
N LYS A 384 6.86 27.03 13.33
CA LYS A 384 7.55 28.19 12.77
C LYS A 384 8.09 27.94 11.36
N GLU A 385 8.39 26.69 11.01
CA GLU A 385 8.91 26.28 9.70
C GLU A 385 7.87 26.48 8.59
N ASN A 386 6.59 26.30 8.93
CA ASN A 386 5.47 26.49 8.00
C ASN A 386 4.92 27.93 7.99
N GLY A 387 5.53 28.85 8.76
CA GLY A 387 5.10 30.25 8.84
C GLY A 387 3.68 30.43 9.37
N TRP A 388 3.19 29.51 10.21
CA TRP A 388 1.85 29.53 10.80
C TRP A 388 0.70 29.61 9.77
N ARG A 389 0.92 28.98 8.62
CA ARG A 389 -0.01 29.04 7.48
C ARG A 389 -1.38 28.44 7.77
N TYR A 390 -1.46 27.43 8.66
CA TYR A 390 -2.72 26.74 8.93
C TYR A 390 -3.68 27.61 9.74
N TRP A 391 -3.16 28.40 10.68
CA TRP A 391 -3.93 29.43 11.36
C TRP A 391 -4.57 30.41 10.38
N ARG A 392 -3.80 30.86 9.37
CA ARG A 392 -4.31 31.76 8.34
C ARG A 392 -5.42 31.11 7.52
N CYS A 393 -5.21 29.89 7.02
CA CYS A 393 -6.22 29.12 6.28
C CYS A 393 -7.54 28.97 7.04
N VAL A 394 -7.48 28.67 8.35
CA VAL A 394 -8.66 28.55 9.21
C VAL A 394 -9.42 29.87 9.28
N VAL A 395 -8.75 30.97 9.65
CA VAL A 395 -9.42 32.28 9.80
C VAL A 395 -10.00 32.76 8.46
N GLU A 396 -9.25 32.63 7.37
CA GLU A 396 -9.73 32.99 6.04
C GLU A 396 -10.98 32.18 5.67
N ARG A 397 -10.97 30.86 5.90
CA ARG A 397 -12.10 29.99 5.59
C ARG A 397 -13.34 30.35 6.42
N CYS A 398 -13.19 30.64 7.70
CA CYS A 398 -14.30 31.04 8.55
C CYS A 398 -14.94 32.36 8.10
N LEU A 399 -14.13 33.37 7.77
CA LEU A 399 -14.63 34.67 7.29
C LEU A 399 -15.30 34.58 5.91
N ILE A 400 -14.90 33.62 5.06
CA ILE A 400 -15.58 33.33 3.79
C ILE A 400 -17.01 32.82 4.02
N ILE A 401 -17.20 31.94 5.00
CA ILE A 401 -18.48 31.30 5.28
C ILE A 401 -19.41 32.23 6.05
N ASP A 402 -18.83 33.01 6.95
CA ASP A 402 -19.55 33.92 7.81
C ASP A 402 -18.77 35.22 8.01
N PRO A 403 -19.10 36.28 7.23
CA PRO A 403 -18.47 37.59 7.38
C PRO A 403 -18.71 38.21 8.76
N GLU A 404 -19.76 37.80 9.47
CA GLU A 404 -20.07 38.25 10.83
C GLU A 404 -19.36 37.43 11.91
N TRP A 405 -18.61 36.40 11.53
CA TRP A 405 -17.93 35.55 12.47
C TRP A 405 -16.92 36.31 13.33
N GLU A 406 -17.08 36.14 14.64
CA GLU A 406 -16.12 36.62 15.62
C GLU A 406 -15.03 35.57 15.86
N VAL A 407 -13.80 35.97 15.53
CA VAL A 407 -12.61 35.16 15.78
C VAL A 407 -12.47 34.85 17.27
N PRO A 408 -12.35 33.58 17.68
CA PRO A 408 -12.21 33.18 19.07
C PRO A 408 -11.03 33.85 19.78
N VAL A 409 -11.16 34.06 21.09
CA VAL A 409 -10.15 34.74 21.92
C VAL A 409 -8.79 34.06 21.84
N TRP A 410 -8.75 32.73 21.89
CA TRP A 410 -7.51 31.95 21.79
C TRP A 410 -6.76 32.17 20.46
N VAL A 411 -7.49 32.38 19.36
CA VAL A 411 -6.90 32.72 18.05
C VAL A 411 -6.36 34.16 18.07
N LYS A 412 -7.10 35.11 18.65
CA LYS A 412 -6.63 36.50 18.80
C LYS A 412 -5.37 36.56 19.67
N GLU A 413 -5.31 35.83 20.77
CA GLU A 413 -4.14 35.73 21.65
C GLU A 413 -2.94 35.09 20.95
N PHE A 414 -3.16 34.08 20.11
CA PHE A 414 -2.12 33.48 19.30
C PHE A 414 -1.49 34.50 18.33
N TYR A 415 -2.33 35.21 17.55
CA TYR A 415 -1.82 36.21 16.61
C TYR A 415 -1.14 37.41 17.29
N LYS A 416 -1.58 37.82 18.48
CA LYS A 416 -0.88 38.84 19.28
C LYS A 416 0.55 38.43 19.64
N LYS A 417 0.81 37.13 19.87
CA LYS A 417 2.12 36.63 20.29
C LYS A 417 3.08 36.35 19.13
N HIS A 418 2.55 35.93 17.97
CA HIS A 418 3.36 35.47 16.84
C HIS A 418 3.41 36.46 15.68
N HIS A 419 2.29 36.65 14.96
CA HIS A 419 2.22 37.47 13.74
C HIS A 419 0.94 38.34 13.68
N PRO A 420 0.89 39.47 14.40
CA PRO A 420 -0.33 40.30 14.48
C PRO A 420 -0.71 40.92 13.13
N GLU A 421 0.26 41.12 12.24
CA GLU A 421 0.09 41.66 10.89
C GLU A 421 -0.75 40.77 9.98
N ASP A 422 -0.66 39.44 10.15
CA ASP A 422 -1.34 38.50 9.27
C ASP A 422 -2.86 38.51 9.51
N LEU A 423 -3.27 38.55 10.77
CA LEU A 423 -4.69 38.66 11.12
C LEU A 423 -5.29 39.98 10.62
N LEU A 424 -4.54 41.08 10.76
CA LEU A 424 -4.96 42.39 10.25
C LEU A 424 -5.10 42.39 8.71
N ARG A 425 -4.14 41.78 7.99
CA ARG A 425 -4.23 41.62 6.53
C ARG A 425 -5.44 40.78 6.12
N VAL A 426 -5.74 39.72 6.87
CA VAL A 426 -6.92 38.88 6.63
C VAL A 426 -8.20 39.70 6.84
N TYR A 427 -8.35 40.42 7.96
CA TYR A 427 -9.53 41.28 8.19
C TYR A 427 -9.69 42.35 7.11
N VAL A 428 -8.62 43.03 6.72
CA VAL A 428 -8.62 44.03 5.65
C VAL A 428 -9.07 43.42 4.32
N ARG A 429 -8.60 42.22 3.99
CA ARG A 429 -8.99 41.51 2.76
C ARG A 429 -10.47 41.15 2.73
N PHE A 430 -11.08 40.81 3.86
CA PHE A 430 -12.50 40.49 3.98
C PHE A 430 -13.39 41.70 4.31
N GLY A 431 -12.83 42.91 4.37
CA GLY A 431 -13.58 44.14 4.64
C GLY A 431 -14.07 44.28 6.09
N ALA A 432 -13.51 43.53 7.03
CA ALA A 432 -13.82 43.60 8.46
C ALA A 432 -13.03 44.74 9.14
N TRP A 433 -13.23 45.97 8.67
CA TRP A 433 -12.41 47.14 9.05
C TRP A 433 -12.51 47.49 10.54
N GLU A 434 -13.71 47.46 11.11
CA GLU A 434 -13.94 47.78 12.53
C GLU A 434 -13.21 46.79 13.45
N ARG A 435 -13.30 45.49 13.17
CA ARG A 435 -12.61 44.44 13.94
C ARG A 435 -11.09 44.53 13.77
N ALA A 436 -10.62 44.89 12.58
CA ALA A 436 -9.19 45.15 12.35
C ALA A 436 -8.71 46.32 13.23
N ALA A 437 -9.49 47.40 13.30
CA ALA A 437 -9.18 48.57 14.12
C ALA A 437 -9.16 48.25 15.62
N GLU A 438 -10.17 47.52 16.12
CA GLU A 438 -10.25 47.06 17.51
C GLU A 438 -9.05 46.19 17.88
N PHE A 439 -8.71 45.20 17.05
CA PHE A 439 -7.57 44.31 17.29
C PHE A 439 -6.24 45.07 17.30
N ALA A 440 -6.05 45.99 16.36
CA ALA A 440 -4.86 46.82 16.30
C ALA A 440 -4.76 47.78 17.50
N VAL A 441 -5.87 48.38 17.95
CA VAL A 441 -5.90 49.21 19.18
C VAL A 441 -5.58 48.37 20.40
N GLU A 442 -6.13 47.17 20.52
CA GLU A 442 -5.86 46.28 21.63
C GLU A 442 -4.38 45.84 21.66
N TYR A 443 -3.82 45.51 20.49
CA TYR A 443 -2.40 45.18 20.34
C TYR A 443 -1.50 46.37 20.70
N ILE A 444 -1.79 47.57 20.16
CA ILE A 444 -1.03 48.79 20.44
C ILE A 444 -1.12 49.13 21.93
N LYS A 445 -2.30 49.11 22.56
CA LYS A 445 -2.45 49.39 24.00
C LYS A 445 -1.71 48.39 24.89
N HIS A 446 -1.63 47.12 24.48
CA HIS A 446 -0.90 46.08 25.21
C HIS A 446 0.63 46.21 25.07
N HIS A 447 1.11 46.67 23.91
CA HIS A 447 2.53 46.81 23.60
C HIS A 447 3.08 48.23 23.69
N ALA A 448 2.22 49.24 23.89
CA ALA A 448 2.62 50.61 24.14
C ALA A 448 3.44 50.65 25.44
N PRO A 449 4.62 51.28 25.43
CA PRO A 449 5.40 51.43 26.65
C PRO A 449 4.55 52.19 27.66
N ARG A 450 4.08 51.48 28.70
CA ARG A 450 3.63 52.15 29.92
C ARG A 450 4.81 52.99 30.37
N SER A 451 4.57 54.27 30.59
CA SER A 451 5.54 55.32 30.94
C SER A 451 6.28 55.10 32.26
N THR A 452 6.46 53.86 32.70
CA THR A 452 7.07 53.47 33.95
C THR A 452 8.29 52.61 33.68
N GLY A 453 9.44 53.27 33.64
CA GLY A 453 10.73 52.70 34.03
C GLY A 453 11.31 51.62 33.12
N ILE A 454 12.49 51.92 32.59
CA ILE A 454 13.56 51.02 32.14
C ILE A 454 13.50 49.64 32.84
N ALA A 455 12.70 48.72 32.32
CA ALA A 455 12.70 47.32 32.76
C ALA A 455 12.25 46.46 31.58
N GLU A 456 13.18 45.62 31.14
CA GLU A 456 13.02 44.55 30.15
C GLU A 456 12.82 45.03 28.70
N ARG A 457 13.92 45.55 28.15
CA ARG A 457 14.18 45.62 26.71
C ARG A 457 14.50 44.21 26.18
N PRO A 458 13.66 43.54 25.39
CA PRO A 458 14.14 42.46 24.56
C PRO A 458 14.78 43.07 23.32
N ILE A 459 16.04 42.71 23.13
CA ILE A 459 16.77 42.78 21.87
C ILE A 459 15.87 42.13 20.80
N TRP A 460 16.00 42.49 19.51
CA TRP A 460 15.20 42.07 18.33
C TRP A 460 14.26 43.18 17.82
N SER A 461 14.86 44.10 17.06
CA SER A 461 14.26 45.33 16.50
C SER A 461 13.36 45.16 15.26
N GLY A 462 13.09 43.93 14.80
CA GLY A 462 12.39 43.70 13.52
C GLY A 462 10.90 43.34 13.59
N SER A 463 10.37 42.91 14.75
CA SER A 463 9.10 42.15 14.79
C SER A 463 7.96 42.80 15.59
N ARG A 464 8.17 44.00 16.17
CA ARG A 464 7.17 44.67 17.03
C ARG A 464 6.31 45.70 16.31
N TRP A 465 6.75 46.17 15.15
CA TRP A 465 6.11 47.26 14.42
C TRP A 465 5.10 46.73 13.42
N LEU A 466 3.82 47.03 13.63
CA LEU A 466 2.80 46.86 12.59
C LEU A 466 3.15 47.74 11.39
N PRO A 467 3.04 47.23 10.14
CA PRO A 467 3.32 48.03 8.96
C PRO A 467 2.42 49.27 8.87
N TYR A 468 2.99 50.46 8.76
CA TYR A 468 2.22 51.72 8.66
C TYR A 468 1.24 51.72 7.48
N SER A 469 1.61 51.08 6.36
CA SER A 469 0.73 50.93 5.20
C SER A 469 -0.55 50.13 5.50
N LEU A 470 -0.48 49.20 6.46
CA LEU A 470 -1.63 48.41 6.91
C LEU A 470 -2.53 49.21 7.84
N LEU A 471 -1.93 50.02 8.72
CA LEU A 471 -2.70 50.95 9.57
C LEU A 471 -3.39 52.03 8.74
N ASP A 472 -2.70 52.55 7.72
CA ASP A 472 -3.26 53.52 6.77
C ASP A 472 -4.40 52.93 5.94
N SER A 473 -4.29 51.67 5.53
CA SER A 473 -5.37 51.00 4.79
C SER A 473 -6.59 50.78 5.67
N ILE A 474 -6.41 50.43 6.95
CA ILE A 474 -7.49 50.34 7.94
C ILE A 474 -8.14 51.72 8.15
N LEU A 475 -7.34 52.78 8.35
CA LEU A 475 -7.83 54.16 8.50
C LEU A 475 -8.68 54.63 7.30
N LYS A 476 -8.28 54.26 6.09
CA LYS A 476 -9.02 54.57 4.86
C LYS A 476 -10.31 53.76 4.73
N GLY A 477 -10.30 52.50 5.15
CA GLY A 477 -11.45 51.59 5.06
C GLY A 477 -12.53 51.83 6.12
N LEU A 478 -12.20 52.46 7.25
CA LEU A 478 -13.15 52.79 8.31
C LEU A 478 -14.15 53.88 7.89
N SER A 479 -15.43 53.62 8.16
CA SER A 479 -16.51 54.62 8.09
C SER A 479 -16.26 55.76 9.08
N ASP A 480 -16.76 56.95 8.78
CA ASP A 480 -16.61 58.09 9.68
C ASP A 480 -17.48 57.88 10.92
N GLY A 481 -16.81 57.50 12.02
CA GLY A 481 -17.45 57.12 13.28
C GLY A 481 -16.51 57.25 14.49
N GLU A 482 -17.00 56.82 15.65
CA GLU A 482 -16.23 56.84 16.91
C GLU A 482 -15.01 55.92 16.87
N VAL A 483 -15.17 54.73 16.30
CA VAL A 483 -14.08 53.75 16.11
C VAL A 483 -12.92 54.33 15.32
N LYS A 484 -13.20 55.08 14.24
CA LYS A 484 -12.16 55.75 13.43
C LYS A 484 -11.43 56.84 14.20
N ARG A 485 -12.14 57.61 15.04
CA ARG A 485 -11.53 58.66 15.88
C ARG A 485 -10.64 58.06 16.96
N GLU A 486 -11.10 57.01 17.63
CA GLU A 486 -10.29 56.32 18.64
C GLU A 486 -9.07 55.65 17.99
N PHE A 487 -9.27 54.94 16.88
CA PHE A 487 -8.19 54.29 16.13
C PHE A 487 -7.13 55.30 15.70
N LYS A 488 -7.55 56.42 15.08
CA LYS A 488 -6.65 57.48 14.64
C LYS A 488 -5.85 58.07 15.80
N LYS A 489 -6.49 58.35 16.94
CA LYS A 489 -5.82 58.89 18.13
C LYS A 489 -4.74 57.93 18.65
N VAL A 490 -5.08 56.65 18.80
CA VAL A 490 -4.15 55.62 19.31
C VAL A 490 -2.99 55.40 18.33
N VAL A 491 -3.24 55.39 17.02
CA VAL A 491 -2.18 55.25 16.01
C VAL A 491 -1.28 56.49 15.98
N GLU A 492 -1.82 57.71 16.08
CA GLU A 492 -1.03 58.94 16.14
C GLU A 492 -0.14 59.00 17.39
N GLU A 493 -0.67 58.65 18.56
CA GLU A 493 0.09 58.53 19.81
C GLU A 493 1.23 57.50 19.66
N TRP A 494 0.93 56.33 19.10
CA TRP A 494 1.90 55.28 18.88
C TRP A 494 3.00 55.65 17.87
N VAL A 495 2.67 56.33 16.77
CA VAL A 495 3.64 56.84 15.78
C VAL A 495 4.55 57.91 16.39
N VAL A 496 4.00 58.78 17.25
CA VAL A 496 4.79 59.81 17.94
C VAL A 496 5.77 59.17 18.93
N ASP A 497 5.34 58.16 19.67
CA ASP A 497 6.19 57.45 20.62
C ASP A 497 7.27 56.62 19.91
N ALA A 498 6.93 55.99 18.79
CA ALA A 498 7.87 55.34 17.87
C ALA A 498 8.96 56.29 17.33
N GLY A 499 8.54 57.48 16.94
CA GLY A 499 9.41 58.55 16.45
C GLY A 499 10.36 59.09 17.52
N ARG A 500 10.00 58.98 18.81
CA ARG A 500 10.90 59.31 19.93
C ARG A 500 11.88 58.17 20.20
N GLU A 501 11.42 56.91 20.20
CA GLU A 501 12.29 55.74 20.40
C GLU A 501 13.37 55.61 19.32
N THR A 502 13.05 55.95 18.06
CA THR A 502 14.02 55.96 16.94
C THR A 502 15.01 57.11 16.98
N ARG A 503 14.65 58.25 17.61
CA ARG A 503 15.54 59.41 17.81
C ARG A 503 16.47 59.27 19.02
N GLU A 504 16.10 58.42 19.99
CA GLU A 504 16.92 58.13 21.19
C GLU A 504 17.87 56.94 21.02
N LEU A 505 17.96 56.33 19.84
CA LEU A 505 18.99 55.36 19.48
C LEU A 505 20.25 56.11 18.97
N PRO A 506 21.33 56.26 19.77
CA PRO A 506 22.61 56.71 19.24
C PRO A 506 23.16 55.63 18.30
N ASP A 507 23.68 56.07 17.15
CA ASP A 507 24.39 55.24 16.16
C ASP A 507 25.22 54.13 16.84
N ARG A 508 24.82 52.88 16.60
CA ARG A 508 25.63 51.68 16.89
C ARG A 508 25.51 50.69 15.75
#